data_AF-A0A961M064-F1
#
_entry.id   AF-A0A961M064-F1
#
_cell.length_a   1.000
_cell.length_b   1.000
_cell.length_c   1.000
_cell.angle_alpha   90.00
_cell.angle_beta   90.00
_cell.angle_gamma   90.00
#
_symmetry.space_group_name_H-M   'P 1'
#
loop_
_entity.id
_entity.type
_entity.pdbx_description
1 polymer ?
#
loop_
_entity_poly.entity_id
_entity_poly.type
_entity_poly.pdbx_seq_one_letter_code
_entity_poly.pdbx_strand_id
1 'polypeptide(L)'
;MRTTILSSATALLAAVTLPSVADAQNQRTGTAYGSTWSWYYYETGAGDATVLTGRPSMWQGQREAIITMMTRDGRALNEADRPYAIGVAQALCEQGGRRFNTQTRGHWLENGGLGFQGACTRW
;
A
#
# COMPACT_ATOMS: atom_id res chain seq x y z
N MET A 1 -32.59 -35.10 26.42
CA MET A 1 -32.84 -33.91 25.57
C MET A 1 -32.28 -32.67 26.22
N ARG A 2 -31.12 -32.18 25.78
CA ARG A 2 -30.74 -30.76 25.62
C ARG A 2 -29.26 -30.71 25.25
N THR A 3 -29.02 -30.59 23.96
CA THR A 3 -27.70 -30.36 23.36
C THR A 3 -27.50 -28.85 23.34
N THR A 4 -26.57 -28.33 24.14
CA THR A 4 -26.20 -26.91 24.10
C THR A 4 -24.98 -26.78 23.20
N ILE A 5 -25.19 -26.25 21.99
CA ILE A 5 -24.17 -26.01 20.99
C ILE A 5 -23.37 -24.77 21.43
N LEU A 6 -22.07 -24.94 21.70
CA LEU A 6 -21.14 -23.81 21.84
C LEU A 6 -20.93 -23.17 20.47
N SER A 7 -21.49 -21.98 20.27
CA SER A 7 -21.17 -21.14 19.11
C SER A 7 -19.78 -20.52 19.29
N SER A 8 -18.75 -21.21 18.81
CA SER A 8 -17.41 -20.65 18.65
C SER A 8 -17.41 -19.68 17.47
N ALA A 9 -17.48 -18.37 17.75
CA ALA A 9 -17.20 -17.34 16.77
C ALA A 9 -15.69 -17.32 16.48
N THR A 10 -15.25 -18.13 15.53
CA THR A 10 -13.88 -18.11 15.02
C THR A 10 -13.69 -16.82 14.22
N ALA A 11 -13.11 -15.79 14.85
CA ALA A 11 -12.60 -14.64 14.14
C ALA A 11 -11.44 -15.09 13.25
N LEU A 12 -11.67 -15.18 11.94
CA LEU A 12 -10.62 -15.38 10.95
C LEU A 12 -9.71 -14.14 10.95
N LEU A 13 -8.62 -14.20 11.71
CA LEU A 13 -7.44 -13.37 11.48
C LEU A 13 -6.89 -13.76 10.10
N ALA A 14 -7.17 -12.96 9.07
CA ALA A 14 -6.46 -13.08 7.81
C ALA A 14 -4.96 -12.84 8.11
N ALA A 15 -4.17 -13.91 8.03
CA ALA A 15 -2.72 -13.82 8.13
C ALA A 15 -2.23 -13.02 6.92
N VAL A 16 -1.96 -11.74 7.15
CA VAL A 16 -1.38 -10.86 6.16
C VAL A 16 0.11 -11.23 6.03
N THR A 17 0.41 -12.18 5.13
CA THR A 17 1.79 -12.51 4.78
C THR A 17 2.33 -11.43 3.86
N LEU A 18 3.13 -10.52 4.41
CA LEU A 18 3.78 -9.46 3.65
C LEU A 18 5.29 -9.70 3.62
N PRO A 19 5.91 -9.69 2.43
CA PRO A 19 7.34 -9.99 2.27
C PRO A 19 8.22 -8.95 2.96
N SER A 20 9.33 -9.42 3.52
CA SER A 20 10.33 -8.64 4.26
C SER A 20 10.99 -7.54 3.41
N VAL A 21 11.48 -6.51 4.11
CA VAL A 21 11.93 -5.20 3.62
C VAL A 21 13.30 -5.27 2.91
N ALA A 22 13.35 -5.87 1.72
CA ALA A 22 14.37 -5.64 0.70
C ALA A 22 13.64 -5.44 -0.64
N ASP A 23 14.28 -4.92 -1.69
CA ASP A 23 13.71 -4.65 -3.03
C ASP A 23 12.84 -3.38 -3.17
N ALA A 24 13.50 -2.24 -3.32
CA ALA A 24 12.96 -1.16 -4.13
C ALA A 24 13.24 -1.51 -5.60
N GLN A 25 12.30 -2.17 -6.29
CA GLN A 25 12.08 -2.14 -7.76
C GLN A 25 11.12 -3.22 -8.27
N ASN A 26 10.89 -4.30 -7.51
CA ASN A 26 10.00 -5.37 -7.95
C ASN A 26 8.53 -5.10 -7.60
N GLN A 27 7.63 -5.29 -8.57
CA GLN A 27 6.19 -5.25 -8.33
C GLN A 27 5.84 -6.37 -7.34
N ARG A 28 5.21 -5.99 -6.23
CA ARG A 28 4.79 -6.90 -5.17
C ARG A 28 3.33 -7.28 -5.37
N THR A 29 2.96 -8.45 -4.89
CA THR A 29 1.57 -8.92 -4.84
C THR A 29 1.23 -9.45 -3.46
N GLY A 30 -0.05 -9.39 -3.10
CA GLY A 30 -0.52 -9.83 -1.78
C GLY A 30 -2.03 -9.66 -1.62
N THR A 31 -2.59 -10.31 -0.60
CA THR A 31 -4.03 -10.31 -0.35
C THR A 31 -4.40 -9.33 0.76
N ALA A 32 -5.41 -8.49 0.50
CA ALA A 32 -5.94 -7.54 1.46
C ALA A 32 -7.41 -7.27 1.18
N TYR A 33 -8.23 -7.21 2.24
CA TYR A 33 -9.67 -6.95 2.15
C TYR A 33 -10.42 -7.88 1.17
N GLY A 34 -10.01 -9.16 1.10
CA GLY A 34 -10.64 -10.16 0.24
C GLY A 34 -10.26 -10.09 -1.25
N SER A 35 -9.35 -9.19 -1.65
CA SER A 35 -8.83 -9.09 -3.02
C SER A 35 -7.33 -9.30 -3.08
N THR A 36 -6.82 -9.70 -4.23
CA THR A 36 -5.38 -9.73 -4.53
C THR A 36 -4.97 -8.40 -5.12
N TRP A 37 -3.95 -7.77 -4.55
CA TRP A 37 -3.44 -6.47 -4.97
C TRP A 37 -2.06 -6.61 -5.54
N SER A 38 -1.70 -5.76 -6.50
CA SER A 38 -0.32 -5.54 -6.88
C SER A 38 0.10 -4.09 -6.64
N TRP A 39 1.33 -3.89 -6.18
CA TRP A 39 1.84 -2.56 -5.86
C TRP A 39 3.36 -2.47 -6.04
N TYR A 40 3.83 -1.23 -6.21
CA TYR A 40 5.23 -0.88 -6.01
C TYR A 40 5.40 -0.23 -4.64
N TYR A 41 6.49 -0.56 -3.96
CA TYR A 41 6.92 0.09 -2.74
C TYR A 41 8.40 0.45 -2.88
N TYR A 42 8.74 1.71 -2.63
CA TYR A 42 10.13 2.15 -2.59
C TYR A 42 10.30 3.21 -1.51
N GLU A 43 11.45 3.18 -0.85
CA GLU A 43 11.83 4.24 0.08
C GLU A 43 12.70 5.24 -0.65
N THR A 44 12.33 6.52 -0.65
CA THR A 44 13.19 7.56 -1.22
C THR A 44 14.31 7.88 -0.24
N GLY A 45 15.54 7.52 -0.62
CA GLY A 45 16.71 8.29 -0.25
C GLY A 45 16.84 9.50 -1.19
N ALA A 46 17.59 10.52 -0.78
CA ALA A 46 17.78 11.77 -1.52
C ALA A 46 18.27 11.61 -2.99
N GLY A 47 18.67 10.41 -3.43
CA GLY A 47 19.08 10.10 -4.80
C GLY A 47 17.99 9.52 -5.73
N ASP A 48 16.93 8.88 -5.22
CA ASP A 48 16.05 8.02 -6.04
C ASP A 48 14.77 8.70 -6.56
N ALA A 49 14.37 9.84 -5.98
CA ALA A 49 13.17 10.57 -6.40
C ALA A 49 13.26 11.07 -7.87
N THR A 50 14.47 11.33 -8.35
CA THR A 50 14.71 11.85 -9.71
C THR A 50 14.36 10.83 -10.80
N VAL A 51 14.58 9.53 -10.54
CA VAL A 51 14.44 8.47 -11.55
C VAL A 51 12.97 8.14 -11.84
N LEU A 52 12.08 8.27 -10.85
CA LEU A 52 10.67 7.86 -10.97
C LEU A 52 9.69 9.02 -11.18
N THR A 53 10.08 10.25 -10.87
CA THR A 53 9.19 11.43 -10.97
C THR A 53 9.65 12.48 -11.98
N GLY A 54 10.88 12.37 -12.51
CA GLY A 54 11.48 13.37 -13.39
C GLY A 54 11.76 14.72 -12.72
N ARG A 55 11.60 14.82 -11.39
CA ARG A 55 11.81 16.05 -10.62
C ARG A 55 13.15 15.97 -9.88
N PRO A 56 14.01 17.00 -9.95
CA PRO A 56 15.27 17.00 -9.22
C PRO A 56 15.00 16.93 -7.72
N SER A 57 15.71 16.03 -7.01
CA SER A 57 15.61 15.81 -5.57
C SER A 57 16.19 16.99 -4.77
N MET A 58 15.47 18.10 -4.77
CA MET A 58 15.76 19.29 -3.94
C MET A 58 15.40 19.11 -2.45
N TRP A 59 14.88 17.95 -2.06
CA TRP A 59 14.45 17.65 -0.70
C TRP A 59 15.42 16.65 -0.04
N GLN A 60 16.38 17.17 0.74
CA GLN A 60 17.09 16.41 1.78
C GLN A 60 16.18 16.08 2.98
N GLY A 61 14.86 16.06 2.78
CA GLY A 61 13.86 16.02 3.84
C GLY A 61 13.19 14.67 3.88
N GLN A 62 13.46 13.92 4.96
CA GLN A 62 12.74 12.73 5.42
C GLN A 62 12.72 11.55 4.42
N ARG A 63 13.14 10.37 4.88
CA ARG A 63 12.92 9.14 4.09
C ARG A 63 11.42 8.96 3.95
N GLU A 64 10.86 9.10 2.76
CA GLU A 64 9.44 8.82 2.49
C GLU A 64 9.30 7.42 1.91
N ALA A 65 8.16 6.79 2.13
CA ALA A 65 7.81 5.60 1.38
C ALA A 65 6.81 5.99 0.30
N ILE A 66 7.11 5.60 -0.94
CA ILE A 66 6.20 5.77 -2.05
C ILE A 66 5.55 4.43 -2.35
N ILE A 67 4.22 4.47 -2.36
CA ILE A 67 3.35 3.33 -2.62
C ILE A 67 2.56 3.65 -3.89
N THR A 68 2.62 2.75 -4.86
CA THR A 68 1.79 2.83 -6.07
C THR A 68 1.01 1.55 -6.22
N MET A 69 -0.32 1.63 -6.13
CA MET A 69 -1.21 0.51 -6.36
C MET A 69 -1.43 0.34 -7.86
N MET A 70 -1.31 -0.87 -8.39
CA MET A 70 -1.32 -1.12 -9.84
C MET A 70 -2.55 -1.91 -10.29
N THR A 71 -2.86 -3.02 -9.62
CA THR A 71 -4.00 -3.87 -9.97
C THR A 71 -4.74 -4.39 -8.74
N ARG A 72 -6.00 -4.72 -8.96
CA ARG A 72 -6.85 -5.47 -8.03
C ARG A 72 -7.42 -6.67 -8.77
N ASP A 73 -7.24 -7.86 -8.22
CA ASP A 73 -7.69 -9.13 -8.81
C ASP A 73 -7.24 -9.30 -10.27
N GLY A 74 -6.02 -8.85 -10.58
CA GLY A 74 -5.41 -8.92 -11.90
C GLY A 74 -5.90 -7.87 -12.90
N ARG A 75 -6.92 -7.06 -12.58
CA ARG A 75 -7.41 -5.97 -13.45
C ARG A 75 -6.86 -4.61 -13.04
N ALA A 76 -6.81 -3.70 -14.01
CA ALA A 76 -6.48 -2.30 -13.77
C ALA A 76 -7.45 -1.67 -12.76
N LEU A 77 -6.93 -0.72 -11.99
CA LEU A 77 -7.70 0.02 -11.00
C LEU A 77 -8.61 1.06 -11.68
N ASN A 78 -9.71 1.37 -11.01
CA ASN A 78 -10.59 2.47 -11.40
C ASN A 78 -11.03 3.27 -10.16
N GLU A 79 -11.86 4.30 -10.37
CA GLU A 79 -12.33 5.18 -9.30
C GLU A 79 -13.08 4.45 -8.17
N ALA A 80 -13.79 3.36 -8.48
CA ALA A 80 -14.49 2.56 -7.47
C ALA A 80 -13.51 1.78 -6.57
N ASP A 81 -12.28 1.53 -7.02
CA ASP A 81 -11.25 0.86 -6.24
C ASP A 81 -10.51 1.81 -5.29
N ARG A 82 -10.58 3.13 -5.51
CA ARG A 82 -9.85 4.14 -4.73
C ARG A 82 -9.98 3.97 -3.21
N PRO A 83 -11.18 3.86 -2.60
CA PRO A 83 -11.27 3.74 -1.14
C PRO A 83 -10.58 2.49 -0.60
N TYR A 84 -10.65 1.38 -1.33
CA TYR A 84 -9.95 0.15 -0.96
C TYR A 84 -8.44 0.29 -1.12
N ALA A 85 -7.99 0.90 -2.22
CA ALA A 85 -6.58 1.16 -2.46
C ALA A 85 -5.96 2.09 -1.40
N ILE A 86 -6.71 3.09 -0.91
CA ILE A 86 -6.31 3.92 0.24
C ILE A 86 -6.11 3.04 1.48
N GLY A 87 -7.07 2.17 1.80
CA GLY A 87 -6.98 1.28 2.96
C GLY A 87 -5.81 0.29 2.87
N VAL A 88 -5.47 -0.18 1.66
CA VAL A 88 -4.29 -1.04 1.45
C VAL A 88 -3.01 -0.24 1.56
N ALA A 89 -2.93 0.95 0.97
CA ALA A 89 -1.76 1.81 1.06
C ALA A 89 -1.48 2.24 2.51
N GLN A 90 -2.52 2.52 3.28
CA GLN A 90 -2.41 2.78 4.72
C GLN A 90 -1.82 1.58 5.46
N ALA A 91 -2.38 0.38 5.26
CA ALA A 91 -1.89 -0.83 5.92
C ALA A 91 -0.41 -1.11 5.57
N LEU A 92 -0.03 -0.97 4.29
CA LEU A 92 1.35 -1.14 3.83
C LEU A 92 2.29 -0.10 4.48
N CYS A 93 1.84 1.15 4.59
CA CYS A 93 2.59 2.22 5.23
C CYS A 93 2.84 1.94 6.72
N GLU A 94 1.77 1.60 7.45
CA GLU A 94 1.81 1.36 8.89
C GLU A 94 2.58 0.09 9.25
N GLN A 95 2.50 -0.95 8.42
CA GLN A 95 3.33 -2.15 8.56
C GLN A 95 4.82 -1.83 8.41
N GLY A 96 5.17 -0.84 7.59
CA GLY A 96 6.53 -0.29 7.48
C GLY A 96 6.98 0.58 8.67
N GLY A 97 6.15 0.71 9.72
CA GLY A 97 6.44 1.53 10.90
C GLY A 97 6.33 3.04 10.66
N ARG A 98 5.59 3.44 9.62
CA ARG A 98 5.38 4.84 9.22
C ARG A 98 3.93 5.25 9.51
N ARG A 99 3.62 6.55 9.45
CA ARG A 99 2.23 7.03 9.55
C ARG A 99 1.71 7.44 8.19
N PHE A 100 0.48 7.03 7.91
CA PHE A 100 -0.21 7.37 6.68
C PHE A 100 -1.01 8.67 6.84
N ASN A 101 -0.92 9.57 5.86
CA ASN A 101 -1.75 10.76 5.79
C ASN A 101 -3.17 10.38 5.33
N THR A 102 -4.08 10.22 6.27
CA THR A 102 -5.47 9.81 6.00
C THR A 102 -6.29 10.84 5.21
N GLN A 103 -5.77 12.06 5.00
CA GLN A 103 -6.41 13.08 4.17
C GLN A 103 -6.10 12.89 2.67
N THR A 104 -5.13 12.04 2.30
CA THR A 104 -4.81 11.79 0.90
C THR A 104 -5.91 10.98 0.21
N ARG A 105 -6.17 11.29 -1.06
CA ARG A 105 -7.00 10.47 -1.95
C ARG A 105 -6.18 9.63 -2.93
N GLY A 106 -4.86 9.81 -2.95
CA GLY A 106 -3.98 9.30 -3.98
C GLY A 106 -4.18 9.99 -5.34
N HIS A 107 -3.19 9.84 -6.23
CA HIS A 107 -3.18 10.44 -7.56
C HIS A 107 -3.12 9.37 -8.63
N TRP A 108 -3.99 9.47 -9.63
CA TRP A 108 -3.91 8.60 -10.80
C TRP A 108 -2.66 8.96 -11.60
N LEU A 109 -1.86 7.95 -11.93
CA LEU A 109 -0.67 8.06 -12.75
C LEU A 109 -1.01 7.72 -14.21
N GLU A 110 -0.19 8.19 -15.14
CA GLU A 110 -0.37 7.94 -16.58
C GLU A 110 -0.34 6.44 -16.93
N ASN A 111 0.38 5.64 -16.14
CA ASN A 111 0.44 4.18 -16.30
C ASN A 111 -0.78 3.44 -15.72
N GLY A 112 -1.82 4.15 -15.28
CA GLY A 112 -3.06 3.57 -14.73
C GLY A 112 -2.98 3.17 -13.25
N GLY A 113 -1.83 3.36 -12.60
CA GLY A 113 -1.68 3.11 -11.16
C GLY A 113 -2.23 4.25 -10.30
N LEU A 114 -2.54 3.95 -9.03
CA LEU A 114 -2.89 4.94 -8.02
C LEU A 114 -1.71 5.15 -7.07
N GLY A 115 -1.09 6.32 -7.16
CA GLY A 115 0.08 6.71 -6.36
C GLY A 115 -0.28 7.41 -5.05
N PHE A 116 0.51 7.14 -4.02
CA PHE A 116 0.41 7.74 -2.68
C PHE A 116 1.72 8.42 -2.25
N GLN A 117 2.38 9.10 -3.20
CA GLN A 117 3.60 9.86 -2.96
C GLN A 117 3.41 10.87 -1.82
N GLY A 118 4.35 10.94 -0.88
CA GLY A 118 4.28 11.83 0.28
C GLY A 118 3.22 11.48 1.32
N ALA A 119 2.43 10.42 1.12
CA ALA A 119 1.42 10.02 2.10
C ALA A 119 1.99 9.19 3.26
N CYS A 120 3.17 8.59 3.09
CA CYS A 120 3.75 7.67 4.07
C CYS A 120 5.08 8.18 4.62
N THR A 121 5.04 8.78 5.82
CA THR A 121 6.17 9.49 6.42
C THR A 121 6.48 9.01 7.84
N ARG A 122 7.72 9.27 8.30
CA ARG A 122 8.11 9.08 9.71
C ARG A 122 7.83 10.41 10.42
N TRP A 123 6.90 10.42 11.37
CA TRP A 123 6.61 11.59 12.20
C TRP A 123 7.47 11.56 13.46
#